data_AF-A0A9P7ADU1-F1
#
_entry.id   AF-A0A9P7ADU1-F1
#
_cell.length_a   1.000
_cell.length_b   1.000
_cell.length_c   1.000
_cell.angle_alpha   90.00
_cell.angle_beta   90.00
_cell.angle_gamma   90.00
#
_symmetry.space_group_name_H-M   'P 1'
#
loop_
_entity.id
_entity.type
_entity.pdbx_description
1 polymer ?
#
loop_
_entity_poly.entity_id
_entity_poly.type
_entity_poly.pdbx_seq_one_letter_code
_entity_poly.pdbx_strand_id
1 'polypeptide(L)' 'LPALADHARILTPLTMKAADLVFPLWTEKHTTAFQAIKDLVTSAKCLTTIDHDNPGNNKIFLTCDASDYRTGAV' A
#
# COMPACT_ATOMS: atom_id res chain seq x y z
N LEU A 1 -3.06 7.29 4.69
CA LEU A 1 -2.89 6.31 5.80
C LEU A 1 -1.55 6.62 6.44
N PRO A 2 -1.46 6.97 7.73
CA PRO A 2 -0.18 7.34 8.32
C PRO A 2 0.83 6.18 8.14
N ALA A 3 2.06 6.51 7.72
CA ALA A 3 3.20 5.60 7.51
C ALA A 3 3.19 4.64 6.30
N LEU A 4 2.19 4.65 5.42
CA LEU A 4 2.22 3.82 4.20
C LEU A 4 3.42 4.15 3.32
N ALA A 5 3.67 5.44 3.09
CA ALA A 5 4.79 5.92 2.29
C ALA A 5 6.16 5.53 2.89
N ASP A 6 6.30 5.51 4.21
CA ASP A 6 7.55 5.13 4.87
C ASP A 6 7.88 3.66 4.68
N HIS A 7 6.86 2.78 4.77
CA HIS A 7 7.02 1.36 4.47
C HIS A 7 7.24 1.13 2.96
N ALA A 8 6.52 1.85 2.10
CA ALA A 8 6.66 1.73 0.64
C ALA A 8 8.06 2.17 0.17
N ARG A 9 8.66 3.17 0.83
CA ARG A 9 10.03 3.61 0.56
C ARG A 9 11.06 2.50 0.79
N ILE A 10 10.87 1.66 1.80
CA ILE A 10 11.74 0.52 2.09
C ILE A 10 11.67 -0.52 0.96
N LEU A 11 10.49 -0.70 0.35
CA LEU A 11 10.28 -1.67 -0.74
C LEU A 11 10.59 -1.09 -2.13
N THR A 12 10.65 0.23 -2.28
CA THR A 12 10.86 0.92 -3.57
C THR A 12 12.08 0.41 -4.35
N PRO A 13 13.25 0.14 -3.73
CA PRO A 13 14.40 -0.39 -4.47
C PRO A 13 14.15 -1.76 -5.11
N LEU A 14 13.20 -2.54 -4.58
CA LEU A 14 12.83 -3.87 -5.11
C LEU A 14 11.96 -3.79 -6.36
N THR A 15 11.37 -2.63 -6.66
CA THR A 15 10.44 -2.43 -7.79
C THR A 15 11.02 -1.51 -8.87
N MET A 16 12.22 -0.97 -8.66
CA MET A 16 12.93 -0.15 -9.63
C MET A 16 13.52 -1.01 -10.74
N LYS A 17 13.65 -0.43 -11.94
CA LYS A 17 14.27 -1.08 -13.12
C LYS A 17 15.66 -1.66 -12.86
N ALA A 18 16.40 -1.13 -11.88
CA ALA A 18 17.69 -1.67 -11.46
C ALA A 18 17.57 -3.09 -10.87
N ALA A 19 16.45 -3.43 -10.24
CA ALA A 19 16.18 -4.75 -9.67
C ALA A 19 16.02 -5.83 -10.75
N ASP A 20 15.65 -5.46 -11.98
CA ASP A 20 15.58 -6.40 -13.12
C ASP A 20 16.97 -6.88 -13.56
N LEU A 21 18.00 -6.08 -13.29
CA LEU A 21 19.39 -6.41 -13.62
C LEU A 21 20.04 -7.20 -12.49
N VAL A 22 19.87 -6.73 -11.26
CA VAL A 22 20.35 -7.39 -10.04
C VAL A 22 19.32 -7.17 -8.95
N PHE A 23 18.61 -8.23 -8.59
CA PHE A 23 17.60 -8.15 -7.53
C PHE A 23 18.28 -7.89 -6.18
N PRO A 24 17.87 -6.85 -5.43
CA PRO A 24 18.45 -6.57 -4.12
C PRO A 24 18.16 -7.73 -3.14
N LEU A 25 19.10 -7.99 -2.23
CA LEU A 25 18.90 -9.03 -1.21
C LEU A 25 17.65 -8.72 -0.38
N TRP A 26 16.75 -9.70 -0.28
CA TRP A 26 15.62 -9.60 0.63
C TRP A 26 16.11 -9.66 2.09
N THR A 27 15.68 -8.71 2.92
CA THR A 27 16.14 -8.59 4.31
C THR A 27 14.94 -8.56 5.24
N GLU A 28 15.19 -8.74 6.54
CA GLU A 28 14.15 -8.65 7.57
C GLU A 28 13.40 -7.31 7.53
N LYS A 29 14.08 -6.21 7.19
CA LYS A 29 13.46 -4.89 7.02
C LYS A 29 12.40 -4.88 5.91
N HIS A 30 12.66 -5.59 4.81
CA HIS A 30 11.69 -5.74 3.72
C HIS A 30 10.47 -6.55 4.19
N THR A 31 10.68 -7.64 4.94
CA THR A 31 9.59 -8.43 5.53
C THR A 31 8.72 -7.58 6.46
N THR A 32 9.32 -6.84 7.39
CA THR A 32 8.58 -5.98 8.33
C THR A 32 7.79 -4.89 7.60
N ALA A 33 8.40 -4.22 6.62
CA ALA A 33 7.72 -3.18 5.85
C ALA A 33 6.55 -3.75 5.03
N PHE A 34 6.74 -4.91 4.39
CA PHE A 34 5.68 -5.56 3.62
C PHE A 34 4.50 -5.97 4.51
N GLN A 35 4.78 -6.57 5.68
CA GLN A 35 3.73 -6.98 6.60
C GLN A 35 2.96 -5.78 7.15
N ALA A 36 3.65 -4.68 7.48
CA ALA A 36 3.00 -3.45 7.94
C ALA A 36 2.07 -2.85 6.88
N ILE A 37 2.48 -2.85 5.60
CA ILE A 37 1.61 -2.42 4.49
C ILE A 37 0.40 -3.35 4.37
N LYS A 38 0.61 -4.66 4.41
CA LYS A 38 -0.46 -5.65 4.31
C LYS A 38 -1.49 -5.47 5.41
N ASP A 39 -1.05 -5.34 6.66
CA ASP A 39 -1.94 -5.15 7.81
C ASP A 39 -2.70 -3.83 7.69
N LEU A 40 -2.02 -2.76 7.26
CA LEU A 40 -2.63 -1.45 7.07
C LEU A 40 -3.71 -1.46 5.97
N VAL A 41 -3.43 -2.07 4.81
CA VAL A 41 -4.38 -2.16 3.69
C VAL A 41 -5.54 -3.12 4.00
N THR A 42 -5.29 -4.21 4.73
CA THR A 42 -6.33 -5.18 5.07
C THR A 42 -7.14 -4.82 6.32
N SER A 43 -6.64 -3.91 7.17
CA SER A 43 -7.35 -3.44 8.37
C SER A 43 -8.60 -2.62 8.05
N ALA A 44 -8.61 -1.95 6.91
CA ALA A 44 -9.71 -1.10 6.52
C ALA A 44 -10.83 -1.93 5.90
N LYS A 45 -12.04 -1.77 6.44
CA LYS A 45 -13.28 -2.37 5.91
C LYS A 45 -13.69 -1.84 4.52
N CYS A 46 -12.85 -1.02 3.88
CA CYS A 46 -13.16 -0.24 2.68
C CYS A 46 -13.01 -1.01 1.36
N LEU A 47 -12.51 -2.26 1.38
CA LEU A 47 -12.50 -3.14 0.21
C LEU A 47 -13.84 -3.90 0.06
N THR A 48 -14.97 -3.21 0.25
CA THR A 48 -16.29 -3.76 -0.04
C THR A 48 -16.70 -3.39 -1.46
N THR A 49 -16.98 -4.38 -2.29
CA THR A 49 -17.63 -4.18 -3.59
C THR A 49 -18.95 -3.45 -3.38
N ILE A 50 -19.17 -2.36 -4.12
CA ILE A 50 -20.44 -1.64 -4.08
C ILE A 50 -21.49 -2.54 -4.72
N ASP A 51 -22.47 -2.96 -3.91
CA ASP A 51 -23.71 -3.52 -4.43
C ASP A 51 -24.51 -2.38 -5.06
N HIS A 52 -24.56 -2.35 -6.39
CA HIS A 52 -25.26 -1.32 -7.17
C HIS A 52 -26.78 -1.52 -7.17
N ASP A 53 -27.26 -2.74 -6.91
CA ASP A 53 -28.68 -3.06 -6.88
C ASP A 53 -29.30 -2.75 -5.50
N ASN A 54 -28.49 -2.78 -4.43
CA ASN A 54 -28.90 -2.39 -3.09
C ASN A 54 -27.77 -1.70 -2.29
N PRO A 55 -27.50 -0.40 -2.54
CA PRO A 55 -26.36 0.30 -1.96
C PRO A 55 -26.43 0.50 -0.43
N GLY A 56 -27.57 0.30 0.22
CA GLY A 56 -27.71 0.33 1.68
C GLY A 56 -27.03 1.53 2.35
N ASN A 57 -26.25 1.29 3.40
CA ASN A 57 -25.44 2.32 4.08
C ASN A 57 -23.95 2.23 3.68
N ASN A 58 -23.66 1.75 2.46
CA ASN A 58 -22.29 1.57 1.97
C ASN A 58 -21.62 2.94 1.83
N LYS A 59 -20.67 3.23 2.71
CA LYS A 59 -19.88 4.45 2.69
C LYS A 59 -18.63 4.21 1.85
N ILE A 60 -18.53 4.89 0.71
CA ILE A 60 -17.31 4.90 -0.11
C ILE A 60 -16.30 5.80 0.61
N PHE A 61 -15.18 5.23 1.02
CA PHE A 61 -14.08 5.98 1.62
C PHE A 61 -12.91 6.01 0.65
N LEU A 62 -12.65 7.18 0.06
CA LEU A 62 -11.45 7.42 -0.73
C LEU A 62 -10.34 7.86 0.22
N THR A 63 -9.31 7.03 0.37
CA THR A 63 -8.10 7.39 1.11
C THR A 63 -6.96 7.63 0.13
N CYS A 64 -6.69 8.90 -0.18
CA CYS A 64 -5.47 9.28 -0.88
C CYS A 64 -4.31 9.38 0.12
N ASP A 65 -3.17 8.78 -0.19
CA ASP A 65 -1.94 9.03 0.54
C ASP A 65 -1.39 10.41 0.16
N ALA A 66 -1.29 11.32 1.12
CA ALA A 66 -0.71 12.66 0.96
C ALA A 66 0.69 12.66 1.57
N SER A 67 1.60 11.83 1.04
CA SER A 67 2.99 11.80 1.50
C SER A 67 3.87 12.79 0.74
N ASP A 68 4.89 13.31 1.43
CA ASP A 68 5.90 14.23 0.85
C ASP A 68 6.80 13.53 -0.17
N TYR A 69 6.72 12.21 -0.25
CA TYR A 69 7.37 11.40 -1.27
C TYR A 69 6.40 11.24 -2.43
N ARG A 70 6.85 11.50 -3.66
CA ARG A 70 6.04 11.44 -4.90
C ARG A 70 5.60 10.00 -5.28
N THR A 71 5.28 9.18 -4.30
CA THR A 71 4.80 7.81 -4.41
C THR A 71 3.32 7.82 -4.05
N GLY A 72 2.48 8.25 -4.99
CA GLY A 72 1.03 8.13 -4.86
C GLY A 72 0.56 6.78 -5.41
N ALA A 73 -0.33 6.11 -4.69
CA ALA A 73 -1.16 5.02 -5.22
C ALA A 73 -2.63 5.44 -5.07
N VAL A 74 -3.40 5.31 -6.15
CA VAL A 74 -4.85 5.48 -6.19
C VAL A 74 -5.50 4.11 -6.19
#